data_AF-A0A8H7TZX4-F1
#
_entry.id   AF-A0A8H7TZX4-F1
#
_cell.length_a   1.000
_cell.length_b   1.000
_cell.length_c   1.000
_cell.angle_alpha   90.00
_cell.angle_beta   90.00
_cell.angle_gamma   90.00
#
_symmetry.space_group_name_H-M   'P 1'
#
loop_
_entity.id
_entity.type
_entity.pdbx_description
1 polymer ?
#
loop_
_entity_poly.entity_id
_entity_poly.type
_entity_poly.pdbx_seq_one_letter_code
_entity_poly.pdbx_strand_id
1 'polypeptide(L)'
;MSSSASQPSAAPTEWTNPSKPVRFVCSALVEVTRTRLPVPGFTDDDYAYLPQLATRLNGGELSLSDVSWQVGIQVTRERQVASAAIHAFTEAEWARVKDGDDEDAQADVGNDNALLRTCLNLDDPQNPLKFKSEA
;
A
#
# COMPACT_ATOMS: atom_id res chain seq x y z
N MET A 1 -24.17 -4.17 32.24
CA MET A 1 -22.87 -4.28 31.55
C MET A 1 -23.16 -4.16 30.07
N SER A 2 -22.88 -3.01 29.46
CA SER A 2 -23.02 -2.84 28.01
C SER A 2 -21.62 -2.65 27.44
N SER A 3 -21.14 -3.68 26.76
CA SER A 3 -19.89 -3.66 26.01
C SER A 3 -20.03 -2.65 24.87
N SER A 4 -19.32 -1.54 24.94
CA SER A 4 -19.14 -0.65 23.80
C SER A 4 -18.29 -1.37 22.77
N ALA A 5 -18.92 -1.80 21.68
CA ALA A 5 -18.21 -2.19 20.47
C ALA A 5 -17.49 -0.95 19.94
N SER A 6 -16.16 -0.94 20.03
CA SER A 6 -15.32 0.06 19.39
C SER A 6 -15.59 0.04 17.89
N GLN A 7 -16.24 1.08 17.38
CA GLN A 7 -16.36 1.29 15.94
C GLN A 7 -14.95 1.33 15.33
N PRO A 8 -14.74 0.73 14.13
CA PRO A 8 -13.47 0.89 13.44
C PRO A 8 -13.26 2.38 13.19
N SER A 9 -12.14 2.90 13.69
CA SER A 9 -11.72 4.28 13.46
C SER A 9 -11.71 4.52 11.95
N ALA A 10 -12.59 5.41 11.48
CA ALA A 10 -12.52 5.88 10.11
C ALA A 10 -11.09 6.38 9.86
N ALA A 11 -10.47 5.94 8.75
CA ALA A 11 -9.16 6.45 8.37
C ALA A 11 -9.22 7.98 8.28
N PRO A 12 -8.19 8.70 8.75
CA PRO A 12 -8.20 10.16 8.72
C PRO A 12 -8.36 10.67 7.28
N THR A 13 -9.15 11.74 7.11
CA THR A 13 -9.43 12.35 5.80
C THR A 13 -8.18 12.95 5.16
N GLU A 14 -7.17 13.29 5.97
CA GLU A 14 -5.87 13.80 5.52
C GLU A 14 -4.73 13.18 6.35
N TRP A 15 -3.65 12.81 5.66
CA TRP A 15 -2.42 12.33 6.30
C TRP A 15 -1.55 13.52 6.70
N THR A 16 -1.14 13.56 7.96
CA THR A 16 -0.40 14.69 8.56
C THR A 16 1.11 14.46 8.64
N ASN A 17 1.60 13.27 8.30
CA ASN A 17 3.03 12.98 8.32
C ASN A 17 3.81 13.97 7.42
N PRO A 18 4.96 14.53 7.87
CA PRO A 18 5.71 15.49 7.07
C PRO A 18 6.31 14.88 5.80
N SER A 19 6.51 13.56 5.75
CA SER A 19 7.05 12.86 4.58
C SER A 19 5.96 12.60 3.54
N LYS A 20 6.06 13.25 2.38
CA LYS A 20 5.19 12.99 1.23
C LYS A 20 5.16 11.50 0.85
N PRO A 21 6.30 10.78 0.75
CA PRO A 21 6.33 9.33 0.55
C PRO A 21 5.47 8.53 1.55
N VAL A 22 5.55 8.86 2.84
CA VAL A 22 4.75 8.18 3.88
C VAL A 22 3.27 8.40 3.62
N ARG A 23 2.85 9.65 3.40
CA ARG A 23 1.45 9.98 3.11
C ARG A 23 0.95 9.25 1.86
N PHE A 24 1.78 9.11 0.85
CA PHE A 24 1.44 8.43 -0.39
C PHE A 24 1.18 6.94 -0.19
N VAL A 25 2.06 6.27 0.56
CA VAL A 25 1.85 4.86 0.96
C VAL A 25 0.58 4.73 1.81
N CYS A 26 0.36 5.63 2.78
CA CYS A 26 -0.84 5.60 3.63
C CYS A 26 -2.14 5.69 2.80
N SER A 27 -2.18 6.60 1.82
CA SER A 27 -3.32 6.72 0.91
C SER A 27 -3.59 5.43 0.14
N ALA A 28 -2.56 4.84 -0.45
CA ALA A 28 -2.71 3.61 -1.22
C ALA A 28 -3.19 2.42 -0.35
N LEU A 29 -2.66 2.25 0.87
CA LEU A 29 -3.10 1.19 1.79
C LEU A 29 -4.59 1.33 2.18
N VAL A 30 -5.03 2.56 2.46
CA VAL A 30 -6.43 2.82 2.79
C VAL A 30 -7.32 2.65 1.56
N GLU A 31 -6.85 3.04 0.38
CA GLU A 31 -7.61 2.90 -0.86
C GLU A 31 -7.87 1.43 -1.21
N VAL A 32 -6.88 0.55 -1.05
CA VAL A 32 -7.04 -0.91 -1.17
C VAL A 32 -8.14 -1.43 -0.25
N THR A 33 -8.19 -0.93 0.99
CA THR A 33 -9.22 -1.31 1.97
C THR A 33 -10.59 -0.79 1.58
N ARG A 34 -10.67 0.51 1.23
CA ARG A 34 -11.91 1.23 0.92
C ARG A 34 -12.61 0.66 -0.30
N THR A 35 -11.83 0.32 -1.32
CA THR A 35 -12.34 -0.26 -2.58
C THR A 35 -12.50 -1.77 -2.51
N ARG A 36 -12.04 -2.41 -1.43
CA ARG A 36 -11.90 -3.87 -1.32
C ARG A 36 -11.20 -4.45 -2.55
N LEU A 37 -10.12 -3.79 -2.97
CA LEU A 37 -9.33 -4.22 -4.12
C LEU A 37 -8.83 -5.65 -3.87
N PRO A 38 -9.09 -6.62 -4.76
CA PRO A 38 -8.67 -8.00 -4.57
C PRO A 38 -7.14 -8.10 -4.45
N VAL A 39 -6.65 -8.66 -3.34
CA VAL A 39 -5.23 -8.99 -3.14
C VAL A 39 -5.12 -10.50 -2.92
N PRO A 40 -4.32 -11.23 -3.72
CA PRO A 40 -4.19 -12.68 -3.57
C PRO A 40 -3.77 -13.09 -2.15
N GLY A 41 -4.53 -14.01 -1.55
CA GLY A 41 -4.25 -14.55 -0.22
C GLY A 41 -4.64 -13.63 0.94
N PHE A 42 -5.19 -12.43 0.69
CA PHE A 42 -5.69 -11.58 1.77
C PHE A 42 -6.98 -12.14 2.35
N THR A 43 -7.05 -12.06 3.67
CA THR A 43 -8.25 -12.29 4.47
C THR A 43 -8.86 -10.96 4.92
N ASP A 44 -10.06 -10.99 5.50
CA ASP A 44 -10.65 -9.79 6.11
C ASP A 44 -9.76 -9.17 7.19
N ASP A 45 -8.99 -9.97 7.91
CA ASP A 45 -8.04 -9.50 8.92
C ASP A 45 -6.91 -8.68 8.28
N ASP A 46 -6.46 -9.04 7.07
CA ASP A 46 -5.41 -8.32 6.38
C ASP A 46 -5.93 -6.97 5.85
N TYR A 47 -7.16 -6.94 5.32
CA TYR A 47 -7.83 -5.68 4.98
C TYR A 47 -8.07 -4.81 6.21
N ALA A 48 -8.43 -5.39 7.35
CA ALA A 48 -8.57 -4.65 8.62
C ALA A 48 -7.21 -4.15 9.15
N TYR A 49 -6.10 -4.78 8.76
CA TYR A 49 -4.76 -4.39 9.18
C TYR A 49 -4.21 -3.20 8.39
N LEU A 50 -4.56 -3.04 7.11
CA LEU A 50 -4.06 -1.96 6.26
C LEU A 50 -4.29 -0.54 6.82
N PRO A 51 -5.50 -0.16 7.31
CA PRO A 51 -5.70 1.17 7.91
C PRO A 51 -4.91 1.36 9.21
N GLN A 52 -4.70 0.29 9.98
CA GLN A 52 -3.88 0.33 11.19
C GLN A 52 -2.42 0.59 10.81
N LEU A 53 -1.92 -0.09 9.77
CA LEU A 53 -0.57 0.12 9.25
C LEU A 53 -0.37 1.56 8.75
N ALA A 54 -1.32 2.09 7.99
CA ALA A 54 -1.31 3.48 7.53
C ALA A 54 -1.32 4.48 8.70
N THR A 55 -2.12 4.24 9.74
CA THR A 55 -2.17 5.09 10.93
C THR A 55 -0.82 5.12 11.67
N ARG A 56 -0.20 3.95 11.85
CA ARG A 56 1.12 3.81 12.51
C ARG A 56 2.23 4.50 11.71
N LEU A 57 2.23 4.36 10.38
CA LEU A 57 3.12 5.08 9.49
C LEU A 57 2.91 6.60 9.59
N ASN A 58 1.65 7.05 9.55
CA ASN A 58 1.34 8.47 9.63
C ASN A 58 1.81 9.09 10.96
N GLY A 59 1.60 8.39 12.08
CA GLY A 59 2.02 8.80 13.41
C GLY A 59 3.53 8.68 13.68
N GLY A 60 4.30 8.06 12.78
CA GLY A 60 5.73 7.84 12.95
C GLY A 60 6.10 6.70 13.90
N GLU A 61 5.12 5.88 14.30
CA GLU A 61 5.38 4.62 15.04
C GLU A 61 6.09 3.59 14.17
N LEU A 62 5.84 3.66 12.85
CA LEU A 62 6.55 2.93 11.83
C LEU A 62 7.19 3.90 10.86
N SER A 63 8.37 3.54 10.39
CA SER A 63 9.07 4.18 9.28
C SER A 63 8.79 3.44 7.96
N LEU A 64 9.10 4.07 6.83
CA LEU A 64 9.05 3.37 5.54
C LEU A 64 9.99 2.15 5.50
N SER A 65 11.12 2.18 6.22
CA SER A 65 12.01 1.01 6.32
C SER A 65 11.39 -0.20 7.00
N ASP A 66 10.39 -0.01 7.85
CA ASP A 66 9.71 -1.10 8.55
C ASP A 66 8.70 -1.84 7.63
N VAL A 67 8.25 -1.18 6.57
CA VAL A 67 7.31 -1.71 5.58
C VAL A 67 7.95 -1.98 4.22
N SER A 68 9.12 -1.40 3.94
CA SER A 68 9.87 -1.63 2.71
C SER A 68 10.64 -2.93 2.75
N TRP A 69 10.81 -3.55 1.59
CA TRP A 69 11.65 -4.73 1.46
C TRP A 69 13.14 -4.37 1.54
N GLN A 70 13.93 -5.23 2.20
CA GLN A 70 15.36 -5.04 2.41
C GLN A 70 16.12 -6.36 2.30
N VAL A 71 17.26 -6.32 1.62
CA VAL A 71 18.17 -7.48 1.48
C VAL A 71 18.66 -7.93 2.85
N GLY A 72 18.58 -9.23 3.11
CA GLY A 72 19.14 -9.84 4.32
C GLY A 72 18.36 -9.54 5.61
N ILE A 73 17.24 -8.84 5.52
CA ILE A 73 16.37 -8.55 6.66
C ILE A 73 15.18 -9.49 6.64
N GLN A 74 14.81 -10.01 7.82
CA GLN A 74 13.63 -10.85 7.98
C GLN A 74 12.37 -10.14 7.46
N VAL A 75 11.58 -10.86 6.66
CA VAL A 75 10.31 -10.36 6.17
C VAL A 75 9.27 -10.41 7.29
N THR A 76 8.81 -9.25 7.73
CA THR A 76 7.77 -9.09 8.76
C THR A 76 6.37 -9.12 8.12
N ARG A 77 5.33 -9.22 8.96
CA ARG A 77 3.94 -9.14 8.47
C ARG A 77 3.66 -7.79 7.82
N GLU A 78 4.16 -6.70 8.40
CA GLU A 78 4.06 -5.34 7.87
C GLU A 78 4.60 -5.25 6.44
N ARG A 79 5.80 -5.81 6.20
CA ARG A 79 6.40 -5.83 4.85
C ARG A 79 5.58 -6.65 3.87
N GLN A 80 5.12 -7.84 4.27
CA GLN A 80 4.34 -8.71 3.39
C GLN A 80 3.03 -8.06 2.97
N VAL A 81 2.26 -7.59 3.95
CA VAL A 81 0.95 -6.99 3.73
C VAL A 81 1.08 -5.69 2.95
N ALA A 82 2.02 -4.80 3.31
CA ALA A 82 2.24 -3.56 2.56
C ALA A 82 2.65 -3.82 1.11
N SER A 83 3.60 -4.74 0.89
CA SER A 83 4.09 -5.06 -0.46
C SER A 83 2.98 -5.64 -1.34
N ALA A 84 2.21 -6.58 -0.82
CA ALA A 84 1.10 -7.21 -1.56
C ALA A 84 0.00 -6.20 -1.91
N ALA A 85 -0.39 -5.36 -0.95
CA ALA A 85 -1.43 -4.35 -1.15
C ALA A 85 -0.99 -3.28 -2.16
N ILE A 86 0.23 -2.74 -2.04
CA ILE A 86 0.75 -1.75 -2.98
C ILE A 86 0.91 -2.35 -4.38
N HIS A 87 1.39 -3.59 -4.50
CA HIS A 87 1.48 -4.24 -5.80
C HIS A 87 0.11 -4.33 -6.48
N ALA A 88 -0.89 -4.87 -5.79
CA ALA A 88 -2.26 -4.96 -6.32
C ALA A 88 -2.82 -3.58 -6.69
N PHE A 89 -2.59 -2.56 -5.85
CA PHE A 89 -2.99 -1.18 -6.13
C PHE A 89 -2.38 -0.66 -7.44
N THR A 90 -1.07 -0.82 -7.62
CA THR A 90 -0.38 -0.33 -8.82
C THR A 90 -0.86 -1.05 -10.10
N GLU A 91 -1.14 -2.35 -10.04
CA GLU A 91 -1.70 -3.10 -11.16
C GLU A 91 -3.11 -2.60 -11.52
N ALA A 92 -3.93 -2.32 -10.50
CA ALA A 92 -5.28 -1.80 -10.70
C ALA A 92 -5.28 -0.40 -11.31
N GLU A 93 -4.37 0.48 -10.88
CA GLU A 93 -4.22 1.82 -11.47
C GLU A 93 -3.77 1.74 -12.93
N TRP A 94 -2.80 0.87 -13.25
CA TRP A 94 -2.41 0.64 -14.64
C TRP A 94 -3.57 0.12 -15.49
N ALA A 95 -4.35 -0.84 -14.98
CA ALA A 95 -5.49 -1.38 -15.69
C ALA A 95 -6.57 -0.32 -15.98
N ARG A 96 -6.71 0.71 -15.14
CA ARG A 96 -7.67 1.81 -15.34
C ARG A 96 -7.32 2.70 -16.53
N VAL A 97 -6.03 2.90 -16.81
CA VAL A 97 -5.56 3.81 -17.87
C VAL A 97 -5.08 3.10 -19.13
N LYS A 98 -4.95 1.76 -19.10
CA LYS A 98 -4.36 0.93 -20.16
C LYS A 98 -5.02 1.12 -21.55
N ASP A 99 -6.34 1.24 -21.59
CA ASP A 99 -7.11 1.33 -22.83
C ASP A 99 -7.55 2.77 -23.16
N GLY A 100 -7.06 3.77 -22.41
CA GLY A 100 -7.36 5.18 -22.64
C GLY A 100 -6.33 5.86 -23.53
N ASP A 101 -6.77 6.81 -24.36
CA ASP A 101 -5.88 7.64 -25.21
C ASP A 101 -5.37 8.91 -24.49
N ASP A 102 -5.55 9.00 -23.17
CA ASP A 102 -5.13 10.13 -22.35
C ASP A 102 -3.69 9.92 -21.84
N GLU A 103 -2.72 10.40 -22.63
CA GLU A 103 -1.28 10.29 -22.33
C GLU A 103 -0.90 10.97 -21.01
N ASP A 104 -1.57 12.08 -20.66
CA ASP A 104 -1.32 12.81 -19.41
C ASP A 104 -1.75 11.95 -18.21
N ALA A 105 -2.94 11.34 -18.28
CA ALA A 105 -3.43 10.43 -17.24
C ALA A 105 -2.52 9.19 -17.08
N GLN A 106 -2.01 8.64 -18.18
CA GLN A 106 -1.06 7.53 -18.14
C GLN A 106 0.28 7.92 -17.50
N ALA A 107 0.78 9.13 -17.81
CA ALA A 107 2.02 9.64 -17.23
C ALA A 107 1.88 9.86 -15.71
N ASP A 108 0.75 10.41 -15.27
CA ASP A 108 0.47 10.62 -13.85
C ASP A 108 0.41 9.29 -13.08
N VAL A 109 -0.36 8.32 -13.58
CA VAL A 109 -0.42 6.97 -12.99
C VAL A 109 0.95 6.30 -12.98
N GLY A 110 1.72 6.44 -14.06
CA GLY A 110 3.08 5.90 -14.14
C GLY A 110 4.02 6.48 -13.09
N ASN A 111 3.99 7.80 -12.89
CA ASN A 111 4.81 8.49 -11.90
C ASN A 111 4.43 8.09 -10.47
N ASP A 112 3.13 8.03 -10.18
CA ASP A 112 2.60 7.66 -8.87
C ASP A 112 2.93 6.19 -8.53
N ASN A 113 2.71 5.28 -9.48
CA ASN A 113 3.03 3.87 -9.30
C ASN A 113 4.54 3.64 -9.12
N ALA A 114 5.39 4.35 -9.88
CA ALA A 114 6.84 4.28 -9.72
C ALA A 114 7.29 4.78 -8.34
N LEU A 115 6.68 5.86 -7.84
CA LEU A 115 6.95 6.37 -6.51
C LEU A 115 6.59 5.33 -5.43
N LEU A 116 5.41 4.70 -5.51
CA LEU A 116 4.98 3.68 -4.53
C LEU A 116 5.91 2.46 -4.51
N ARG A 117 6.27 1.96 -5.70
CA ARG A 117 7.19 0.82 -5.83
C ARG A 117 8.57 1.15 -5.28
N THR A 118 9.06 2.36 -5.54
CA THR A 118 10.33 2.86 -4.96
C THR A 118 10.25 2.97 -3.43
N CYS A 119 9.16 3.49 -2.87
CA CYS A 119 9.00 3.66 -1.42
C CYS A 119 9.09 2.33 -0.65
N LEU A 120 8.60 1.24 -1.24
CA LEU A 120 8.62 -0.08 -0.63
C LEU A 120 9.74 -0.99 -1.17
N ASN A 121 10.60 -0.46 -2.04
CA ASN A 121 11.68 -1.21 -2.69
C ASN A 121 11.19 -2.48 -3.43
N LEU A 122 10.07 -2.34 -4.16
CA LEU A 122 9.44 -3.45 -4.89
C LEU A 122 10.13 -3.74 -6.22
N ASP A 123 10.90 -2.78 -6.73
CA ASP A 123 11.65 -2.92 -7.99
C ASP A 123 12.98 -3.67 -7.84
N ASP A 124 13.41 -3.94 -6.60
CA ASP A 124 14.69 -4.59 -6.36
C ASP A 124 14.73 -5.99 -7.01
N PRO A 125 15.74 -6.31 -7.83
CA PRO A 125 15.95 -7.61 -8.47
C PRO A 125 15.87 -8.82 -7.54
N GLN A 126 16.20 -8.67 -6.26
CA GLN A 126 16.26 -9.74 -5.27
C GLN A 126 15.01 -9.82 -4.39
N ASN A 127 14.06 -8.89 -4.52
CA ASN A 127 12.83 -8.92 -3.75
C ASN A 127 12.00 -10.18 -4.11
N PRO A 128 11.70 -11.10 -3.18
CA PRO A 128 10.87 -12.26 -3.47
C PRO A 128 9.36 -11.93 -3.40
N LEU A 129 8.99 -10.74 -2.91
CA LEU A 129 7.62 -10.25 -2.76
C LEU A 129 7.10 -9.52 -4.00
N LYS A 130 7.92 -9.31 -5.02
CA LYS A 130 7.41 -8.95 -6.34
C LYS A 130 6.64 -10.17 -6.85
N PHE A 131 5.32 -10.08 -6.73
CA PHE A 131 4.43 -10.97 -7.45
C PHE A 131 4.84 -10.87 -8.91
N LYS A 132 5.19 -12.01 -9.49
CA LYS A 132 5.49 -12.08 -10.91
C LYS A 132 4.21 -11.65 -11.62
N SER A 133 4.21 -10.45 -12.21
CA SER A 133 3.35 -10.16 -13.34
C SER A 133 3.60 -11.31 -14.32
N GLU A 134 2.59 -12.15 -14.56
CA GLU A 134 2.71 -13.17 -15.61
C GLU A 134 3.06 -12.46 -16.92
N ALA A 135 4.00 -13.08 -17.64
CA ALA A 135 4.65 -12.58 -18.84
C ALA A 135 3.71 -12.40 -20.04
#